data_AF-A0A645D883-F1
#
_entry.id   AF-A0A645D883-F1
#
_cell.length_a   1.000
_cell.length_b   1.000
_cell.length_c   1.000
_cell.angle_alpha   90.00
_cell.angle_beta   90.00
_cell.angle_gamma   90.00
#
_symmetry.space_group_name_H-M   'P 1'
#
loop_
_entity.id
_entity.type
_entity.pdbx_description
1 polymer ?
#
loop_
_entity_poly.entity_id
_entity_poly.type
_entity_poly.pdbx_seq_one_letter_code
_entity_poly.pdbx_strand_id
1 'polypeptide(L)'
;MKKLCEDLKEEGFDYVIIDCPAGIEQGFKNAISGADKAIVVTTPEVSAVRDADRIIGLLEANNLNNPTLLINRLRIDMVKRGDMMSIDDVSEILAVDILGVVPDDEYIVVATNKGEPAVTVAESKAGEAYRNITKRILGEDVPLMNLDTSEGFMNKLKKLFRHGN
;
A
#
# COMPACT_ATOMS: atom_id res chain seq x y z
N MET A 1 10.56 20.39 -9.29
CA MET A 1 10.01 19.09 -9.68
C MET A 1 9.07 19.20 -10.86
N LYS A 2 8.07 20.10 -10.81
CA LYS A 2 7.07 20.30 -11.88
C LYS A 2 7.61 20.23 -13.32
N LYS A 3 8.57 21.09 -13.68
CA LYS A 3 9.17 21.10 -15.03
C LYS A 3 9.72 19.73 -15.45
N LEU A 4 10.43 19.03 -14.56
CA LEU A 4 10.97 17.70 -14.85
C LEU A 4 9.85 16.69 -15.15
N CYS A 5 8.74 16.76 -14.42
CA CYS A 5 7.58 15.88 -14.66
C CYS A 5 6.87 16.23 -15.98
N GLU A 6 6.83 17.52 -16.36
CA GLU A 6 6.31 17.98 -17.65
C GLU A 6 7.20 17.48 -18.80
N ASP A 7 8.53 17.66 -18.70
CA ASP A 7 9.49 17.19 -19.71
C ASP A 7 9.39 15.66 -19.91
N LEU A 8 9.29 14.87 -18.84
CA LEU A 8 9.10 13.41 -18.92
C LEU A 8 7.74 13.03 -19.55
N LYS A 9 6.68 13.80 -19.30
CA LYS A 9 5.40 13.58 -19.98
C LYS A 9 5.52 13.82 -21.49
N GLU A 10 6.24 14.87 -21.89
CA GLU A 10 6.48 15.20 -23.31
C GLU A 10 7.32 14.13 -24.02
N GLU A 11 8.24 13.48 -23.31
CA GLU A 11 9.01 12.33 -23.82
C GLU A 11 8.17 11.05 -24.00
N GLY A 12 6.92 11.04 -23.52
CA GLY A 12 5.97 9.94 -23.73
C GLY A 12 5.94 8.89 -22.62
N PHE A 13 6.39 9.22 -21.41
CA PHE A 13 6.25 8.32 -20.25
C PHE A 13 4.80 8.31 -19.73
N ASP A 14 4.20 7.12 -19.60
CA ASP A 14 2.83 6.95 -19.09
C ASP A 14 2.73 7.24 -17.59
N TYR A 15 3.76 6.88 -16.81
CA TYR A 15 3.81 7.02 -15.36
C TYR A 15 5.17 7.56 -14.92
N VAL A 16 5.14 8.55 -14.02
CA VAL A 16 6.31 9.08 -13.32
C VAL A 16 6.11 8.86 -11.83
N ILE A 17 6.96 8.03 -11.21
CA ILE A 17 6.91 7.76 -9.76
C ILE A 17 7.91 8.67 -9.06
N ILE A 18 7.40 9.51 -8.16
CA ILE A 18 8.20 10.42 -7.35
C ILE A 18 8.33 9.84 -5.95
N ASP A 19 9.52 9.37 -5.58
CA ASP A 19 9.80 8.99 -4.19
C ASP A 19 9.95 10.26 -3.35
N CYS A 20 8.94 10.52 -2.51
CA CYS A 20 8.84 11.75 -1.73
C CYS A 20 9.56 11.57 -0.39
N PRO A 21 10.38 12.54 0.06
CA PRO A 21 11.00 12.47 1.37
C PRO A 21 9.94 12.41 2.48
N ALA A 22 10.29 11.76 3.59
CA ALA A 22 9.49 11.82 4.81
C ALA A 22 9.49 13.24 5.39
N GLY A 23 8.42 13.57 6.12
CA GLY A 23 8.27 14.88 6.77
C GLY A 23 7.62 15.94 5.87
N ILE A 24 7.53 17.17 6.40
CA ILE A 24 6.72 18.26 5.82
C ILE A 24 7.57 19.46 5.35
N GLU A 25 8.86 19.21 5.15
CA GLU A 25 9.87 20.22 4.86
C GLU A 25 9.87 20.68 3.39
N GLN A 26 10.86 21.50 3.02
CA GLN A 26 10.95 22.05 1.66
C GLN A 26 11.08 20.96 0.58
N GLY A 27 11.70 19.82 0.91
CA GLY A 27 11.80 18.66 0.03
C GLY A 27 10.42 18.09 -0.35
N PHE A 28 9.53 17.94 0.64
CA PHE A 28 8.15 17.50 0.44
C PHE A 28 7.40 18.44 -0.51
N LYS A 29 7.45 19.76 -0.24
CA LYS A 29 6.79 20.77 -1.10
C LYS A 29 7.27 20.73 -2.54
N ASN A 30 8.57 20.57 -2.75
CA ASN A 30 9.12 20.42 -4.09
C ASN A 30 8.63 19.14 -4.76
N ALA A 31 8.64 17.99 -4.06
CA ALA A 31 8.18 16.72 -4.62
C ALA A 31 6.72 16.78 -5.07
N ILE A 32 5.81 17.24 -4.19
CA ILE A 32 4.37 17.28 -4.50
C ILE A 32 4.00 18.29 -5.59
N SER A 33 4.85 19.30 -5.84
CA SER A 33 4.59 20.33 -6.87
C SER A 33 4.50 19.80 -8.30
N GLY A 34 5.04 18.59 -8.56
CA GLY A 34 4.99 17.95 -9.87
C GLY A 34 4.08 16.72 -9.93
N ALA A 35 3.35 16.41 -8.85
CA ALA A 35 2.50 15.23 -8.78
C ALA A 35 1.08 15.53 -9.28
N ASP A 36 0.46 14.56 -9.95
CA ASP A 36 -0.97 14.60 -10.31
C ASP A 36 -1.85 13.85 -9.28
N LYS A 37 -1.27 12.87 -8.60
CA LYS A 37 -1.91 12.01 -7.59
C LYS A 37 -0.93 11.74 -6.46
N ALA A 38 -1.45 11.43 -5.28
CA ALA A 38 -0.65 11.06 -4.12
C ALA A 38 -1.08 9.69 -3.57
N ILE A 39 -0.09 8.90 -3.17
CA ILE A 39 -0.28 7.66 -2.42
C ILE A 39 0.40 7.85 -1.08
N VAL A 40 -0.36 7.81 0.01
CA VAL A 40 0.16 7.90 1.36
C VAL A 40 0.45 6.48 1.85
N VAL A 41 1.70 6.22 2.20
CA VAL A 41 2.11 4.93 2.77
C VAL A 41 2.15 5.06 4.29
N THR A 42 1.44 4.19 5.00
CA THR A 42 1.46 4.15 6.47
C THR A 42 1.58 2.73 6.99
N THR A 43 1.95 2.57 8.26
CA THR A 43 1.84 1.30 8.99
C THR A 43 0.60 1.32 9.88
N PRO A 44 0.04 0.15 10.25
CA PRO A 44 -1.12 0.05 11.15
C PRO A 44 -0.77 0.32 12.63
N GLU A 45 0.01 1.37 12.87
CA GLU A 45 0.45 1.85 14.18
C GLU A 45 -0.13 3.24 14.44
N VAL A 46 -0.61 3.48 15.66
CA VAL A 46 -1.32 4.73 16.03
C VAL A 46 -0.52 5.99 15.70
N SER A 47 0.80 5.98 15.92
CA SER A 47 1.67 7.12 15.58
C SER A 47 1.74 7.36 14.08
N ALA A 48 1.94 6.31 13.28
CA ALA A 48 2.04 6.42 11.83
C ALA A 48 0.72 6.87 11.19
N VAL A 49 -0.42 6.40 11.71
CA VAL A 49 -1.75 6.84 11.26
C VAL A 49 -1.97 8.32 11.56
N ARG A 50 -1.60 8.82 12.74
CA ARG A 50 -1.71 10.25 13.06
C ARG A 50 -0.83 11.13 12.18
N ASP A 51 0.37 10.66 11.85
CA ASP A 51 1.24 11.40 10.92
C ASP A 51 0.67 11.37 9.50
N ALA A 52 0.11 10.24 9.06
CA ALA A 52 -0.57 10.14 7.76
C ALA A 52 -1.76 11.11 7.64
N ASP A 53 -2.58 11.25 8.68
CA ASP A 53 -3.69 12.22 8.74
C ASP A 53 -3.20 13.65 8.49
N ARG A 54 -2.10 14.06 9.16
CA ARG A 54 -1.48 15.36 8.91
C ARG A 54 -0.99 15.51 7.47
N ILE A 55 -0.39 14.48 6.90
CA ILE A 55 0.11 14.52 5.51
C ILE A 55 -1.06 14.64 4.52
N ILE A 56 -2.16 13.92 4.75
CA ILE A 56 -3.36 14.01 3.92
C ILE A 56 -3.88 15.45 3.89
N GLY A 57 -4.07 16.07 5.07
CA GLY A 57 -4.51 17.47 5.12
C GLY A 57 -3.55 18.44 4.42
N LEU A 58 -2.24 18.18 4.44
CA LEU A 58 -1.26 18.98 3.70
C LEU A 58 -1.33 18.77 2.18
N LEU A 59 -1.57 17.54 1.72
CA LEU A 59 -1.76 17.24 0.29
C LEU A 59 -3.00 17.98 -0.24
N GLU A 60 -4.12 17.90 0.48
CA GLU A 60 -5.36 18.60 0.15
C GLU A 60 -5.17 20.12 0.12
N ALA A 61 -4.47 20.68 1.11
CA ALA A 61 -4.14 22.11 1.14
C ALA A 61 -3.28 22.57 -0.06
N ASN A 62 -2.61 21.64 -0.76
CA ASN A 62 -1.82 21.89 -1.96
C ASN A 62 -2.54 21.45 -3.25
N ASN A 63 -3.86 21.23 -3.21
CA ASN A 63 -4.72 20.82 -4.32
C ASN A 63 -4.46 19.40 -4.84
N LEU A 64 -3.76 18.55 -4.08
CA LEU A 64 -3.69 17.11 -4.33
C LEU A 64 -4.84 16.43 -3.61
N ASN A 65 -6.04 16.63 -4.16
CA ASN A 65 -7.27 16.09 -3.60
C ASN A 65 -7.35 14.58 -3.81
N ASN A 66 -8.05 13.89 -2.89
CA ASN A 66 -8.25 12.44 -2.92
C ASN A 66 -6.93 11.66 -2.97
N PRO A 67 -5.99 11.86 -2.01
CA PRO A 67 -4.88 10.93 -1.87
C PRO A 67 -5.44 9.52 -1.65
N THR A 68 -4.68 8.49 -2.00
CA THR A 68 -5.06 7.09 -1.72
C THR A 68 -4.11 6.49 -0.69
N LEU A 69 -4.57 5.47 0.02
CA LEU A 69 -3.83 4.89 1.15
C LEU A 69 -3.23 3.53 0.80
N LEU A 70 -1.96 3.33 1.14
CA LEU A 70 -1.30 2.04 1.15
C LEU A 70 -0.91 1.68 2.58
N ILE A 71 -1.53 0.64 3.14
CA ILE A 71 -1.20 0.12 4.47
C ILE A 71 -0.07 -0.91 4.31
N ASN A 72 1.09 -0.61 4.86
CA ASN A 72 2.28 -1.46 4.74
C ASN A 72 2.57 -2.21 6.04
N ARG A 73 3.26 -3.36 5.93
CA ARG A 73 3.70 -4.20 7.04
C ARG A 73 2.58 -4.69 7.95
N LEU A 74 1.42 -5.01 7.38
CA LEU A 74 0.31 -5.54 8.16
C LEU A 74 0.62 -6.95 8.68
N ARG A 75 0.37 -7.19 9.97
CA ARG A 75 0.48 -8.51 10.62
C ARG A 75 -0.87 -8.95 11.15
N ILE A 76 -1.54 -9.83 10.41
CA ILE A 76 -2.91 -10.29 10.71
C ILE A 76 -3.03 -10.96 12.08
N ASP A 77 -2.01 -11.69 12.53
CA ASP A 77 -2.02 -12.30 13.86
C ASP A 77 -2.05 -11.25 14.99
N MET A 78 -1.35 -10.13 14.82
CA MET A 78 -1.36 -9.01 15.76
C MET A 78 -2.69 -8.26 15.72
N VAL A 79 -3.27 -8.07 14.53
CA VAL A 79 -4.61 -7.48 14.38
C VAL A 79 -5.65 -8.32 15.13
N LYS A 80 -5.65 -9.65 14.93
CA LYS A 80 -6.60 -10.56 15.59
C LYS A 80 -6.48 -10.58 17.11
N ARG A 81 -5.28 -10.34 17.66
CA ARG A 81 -5.06 -10.24 19.11
C ARG A 81 -5.36 -8.85 19.67
N GLY A 82 -5.62 -7.84 18.82
CA GLY A 82 -5.83 -6.46 19.23
C GLY A 82 -4.55 -5.68 19.52
N ASP A 83 -3.38 -6.20 19.13
CA ASP A 83 -2.07 -5.57 19.34
C ASP A 83 -1.70 -4.60 18.19
N MET A 84 -2.48 -4.58 17.12
CA MET A 84 -2.25 -3.80 15.91
C MET A 84 -3.60 -3.33 15.35
N MET A 85 -3.63 -2.14 14.75
CA MET A 85 -4.86 -1.58 14.18
C MET A 85 -5.33 -2.42 12.99
N SER A 86 -6.64 -2.60 12.87
CA SER A 86 -7.20 -3.26 11.71
C SER A 86 -7.19 -2.34 10.48
N ILE A 87 -7.38 -2.94 9.29
CA ILE A 87 -7.51 -2.19 8.04
C ILE A 87 -8.70 -1.20 8.14
N ASP A 88 -9.80 -1.66 8.72
CA ASP A 88 -11.03 -0.88 8.87
C ASP A 88 -10.83 0.32 9.81
N ASP A 89 -10.15 0.12 10.95
CA ASP A 89 -9.86 1.22 11.90
C ASP A 89 -9.02 2.32 11.23
N VAL A 90 -8.00 1.93 10.47
CA VAL A 90 -7.14 2.88 9.75
C VAL A 90 -7.95 3.62 8.68
N SER A 91 -8.80 2.90 7.94
CA SER A 91 -9.66 3.48 6.91
C SER A 91 -10.65 4.48 7.49
N GLU A 92 -11.26 4.17 8.63
CA GLU A 92 -12.22 5.03 9.31
C GLU A 92 -11.56 6.30 9.83
N ILE A 93 -10.38 6.19 10.44
CA ILE A 93 -9.66 7.34 10.99
C ILE A 93 -9.21 8.31 9.90
N LEU A 94 -8.66 7.77 8.80
CA LEU A 94 -8.12 8.61 7.73
C LEU A 94 -9.19 9.08 6.75
N ALA A 95 -10.33 8.39 6.66
CA ALA A 95 -11.40 8.65 5.69
C ALA A 95 -10.88 8.71 4.23
N VAL A 96 -9.93 7.82 3.90
CA VAL A 96 -9.29 7.73 2.58
C VAL A 96 -9.47 6.35 1.95
N ASP A 97 -9.65 6.31 0.63
CA ASP A 97 -9.72 5.09 -0.15
C ASP A 97 -8.43 4.26 -0.08
N ILE A 98 -8.58 2.97 0.20
CA ILE A 98 -7.45 2.04 0.29
C ILE A 98 -7.06 1.56 -1.11
N LEU A 99 -5.88 1.95 -1.56
CA LEU A 99 -5.26 1.43 -2.77
C LEU A 99 -4.75 -0.01 -2.58
N GLY A 100 -4.25 -0.33 -1.40
CA GLY A 100 -3.85 -1.69 -1.08
C GLY A 100 -3.27 -1.88 0.30
N VAL A 101 -3.05 -3.16 0.62
CA VAL A 101 -2.52 -3.61 1.89
C VAL A 101 -1.39 -4.58 1.60
N VAL A 102 -0.21 -4.31 2.17
CA VAL A 102 1.00 -5.11 2.01
C VAL A 102 1.28 -5.80 3.35
N PRO A 103 1.28 -7.15 3.40
CA PRO A 103 1.63 -7.86 4.62
C PRO A 103 3.11 -7.71 4.93
N ASP A 104 3.47 -7.82 6.21
CA ASP A 104 4.88 -7.97 6.61
C ASP A 104 5.42 -9.29 6.04
N ASP A 105 6.55 -9.22 5.33
CA ASP A 105 7.07 -10.33 4.54
C ASP A 105 8.61 -10.34 4.59
N GLU A 106 9.18 -11.44 5.08
CA GLU A 106 10.63 -11.62 5.19
C GLU A 106 11.33 -11.61 3.82
N TYR A 107 10.63 -11.98 2.75
CA TYR A 107 11.17 -11.94 1.40
C TYR A 107 11.55 -10.52 0.95
N ILE A 108 10.95 -9.48 1.53
CA ILE A 108 11.32 -8.08 1.26
C ILE A 108 12.78 -7.83 1.65
N VAL A 109 13.19 -8.29 2.83
CA VAL A 109 14.56 -8.12 3.33
C VAL A 109 15.53 -8.93 2.46
N VAL A 110 15.18 -10.18 2.15
CA VAL A 110 16.01 -11.06 1.32
C VAL A 110 16.20 -10.49 -0.08
N ALA A 111 15.13 -10.03 -0.73
CA ALA A 111 15.16 -9.50 -2.08
C ALA A 111 15.96 -8.19 -2.14
N THR A 112 15.77 -7.30 -1.17
CA THR A 112 16.54 -6.05 -1.04
C THR A 112 18.04 -6.31 -0.94
N ASN A 113 18.46 -7.27 -0.10
CA ASN A 113 19.87 -7.64 0.05
C ASN A 113 20.48 -8.27 -1.21
N LYS A 114 19.65 -8.87 -2.09
CA LYS A 114 20.06 -9.41 -3.38
C LYS A 114 20.05 -8.37 -4.51
N GLY A 115 19.50 -7.17 -4.27
CA GLY A 115 19.27 -6.17 -5.33
C GLY A 115 18.16 -6.56 -6.29
N GLU A 116 17.25 -7.44 -5.88
CA GLU A 116 16.11 -7.90 -6.69
C GLU A 116 14.80 -7.35 -6.12
N PRO A 117 13.87 -6.83 -6.94
CA PRO A 117 12.57 -6.37 -6.44
C PRO A 117 11.71 -7.52 -5.93
N ALA A 118 11.13 -7.42 -4.73
CA ALA A 118 10.29 -8.49 -4.16
C ALA A 118 9.08 -8.89 -5.03
N VAL A 119 8.63 -8.00 -5.93
CA VAL A 119 7.55 -8.29 -6.90
C VAL A 119 7.91 -9.42 -7.88
N THR A 120 9.19 -9.73 -8.09
CA THR A 120 9.64 -10.82 -8.96
C THR A 120 9.62 -12.18 -8.28
N VAL A 121 9.50 -12.22 -6.94
CA VAL A 121 9.42 -13.45 -6.16
C VAL A 121 7.97 -13.94 -6.16
N ALA A 122 7.74 -15.14 -6.71
CA ALA A 122 6.39 -15.69 -6.86
C ALA A 122 5.76 -16.02 -5.50
N GLU A 123 6.57 -16.47 -4.54
CA GLU A 123 6.17 -16.90 -3.20
C GLU A 123 5.95 -15.73 -2.23
N SER A 124 6.41 -14.53 -2.57
CA SER A 124 6.26 -13.35 -1.70
C SER A 124 4.82 -12.86 -1.72
N LYS A 125 4.20 -12.83 -0.55
CA LYS A 125 2.86 -12.22 -0.38
C LYS A 125 2.91 -10.72 -0.57
N ALA A 126 3.99 -10.06 -0.14
CA ALA A 126 4.19 -8.65 -0.43
C ALA A 126 4.35 -8.43 -1.95
N GLY A 127 5.06 -9.31 -2.65
CA GLY A 127 5.14 -9.31 -4.11
C GLY A 127 3.76 -9.43 -4.79
N GLU A 128 2.90 -10.32 -4.30
CA GLU A 128 1.51 -10.43 -4.78
C GLU A 128 0.69 -9.17 -4.50
N ALA A 129 0.79 -8.61 -3.29
CA ALA A 129 0.14 -7.36 -2.93
C ALA A 129 0.56 -6.21 -3.86
N TYR A 130 1.86 -6.07 -4.15
CA TYR A 130 2.36 -5.07 -5.10
C TYR A 130 1.79 -5.27 -6.50
N ARG A 131 1.71 -6.49 -7.02
CA ARG A 131 1.10 -6.75 -8.34
C ARG A 131 -0.36 -6.32 -8.38
N ASN A 132 -1.13 -6.61 -7.33
CA ASN A 132 -2.53 -6.20 -7.25
C ASN A 132 -2.69 -4.69 -7.13
N ILE A 133 -1.82 -4.02 -6.37
CA ILE A 133 -1.77 -2.54 -6.29
C ILE A 133 -1.45 -1.93 -7.66
N THR A 134 -0.46 -2.46 -8.38
CA THR A 134 -0.12 -2.00 -9.73
C THR A 134 -1.32 -2.12 -10.68
N LYS A 135 -2.05 -3.24 -10.65
CA LYS A 135 -3.27 -3.41 -11.46
C LYS A 135 -4.33 -2.35 -11.15
N ARG A 136 -4.55 -2.00 -9.87
CA ARG A 136 -5.47 -0.91 -9.50
C ARG A 136 -4.99 0.46 -9.99
N ILE A 137 -3.69 0.73 -9.92
CA ILE A 137 -3.11 1.97 -10.48
C ILE A 137 -3.38 2.04 -11.99
N LEU A 138 -3.31 0.90 -12.69
CA LEU A 138 -3.65 0.77 -14.11
C LEU A 138 -5.16 0.81 -14.41
N GLY A 139 -6.01 0.92 -13.39
CA GLY A 139 -7.47 1.04 -13.53
C GLY A 139 -8.24 -0.29 -13.54
N GLU A 140 -7.59 -1.41 -13.22
CA GLU A 140 -8.27 -2.70 -13.07
C GLU A 140 -8.99 -2.78 -11.71
N ASP A 141 -10.20 -3.35 -11.70
CA ASP A 141 -10.94 -3.65 -10.47
C ASP A 141 -10.46 -4.99 -9.88
N VAL A 142 -9.56 -4.90 -8.90
CA VAL A 142 -8.95 -6.06 -8.23
C VAL A 142 -9.32 -6.02 -6.74
N PRO A 143 -9.90 -7.08 -6.16
CA PRO A 143 -10.24 -7.11 -4.73
C PRO A 143 -8.98 -7.07 -3.85
N LEU A 144 -9.08 -6.48 -2.66
CA LEU A 144 -8.00 -6.53 -1.67
C LEU A 144 -7.62 -7.98 -1.37
N MET A 145 -6.32 -8.20 -1.12
CA MET A 145 -5.81 -9.53 -0.85
C MET A 145 -6.45 -10.09 0.41
N ASN A 146 -6.94 -11.33 0.35
CA ASN A 146 -7.40 -12.02 1.55
C ASN A 146 -6.17 -12.52 2.33
N LEU A 147 -5.85 -11.83 3.42
CA LEU A 147 -4.71 -12.15 4.28
C LEU A 147 -5.05 -13.17 5.38
N ASP A 148 -6.31 -13.58 5.50
CA ASP A 148 -6.76 -14.61 6.43
C ASP A 148 -6.45 -16.02 5.90
N THR A 149 -5.30 -16.54 6.32
CA THR A 149 -4.83 -17.90 6.00
C THR A 149 -5.70 -19.02 6.58
N SER A 150 -6.55 -18.73 7.58
CA SER A 150 -7.33 -19.72 8.32
C SER A 150 -8.53 -20.30 7.55
N GLU A 151 -9.16 -19.54 6.66
CA GLU A 151 -10.35 -20.03 5.96
C GLU A 151 -10.01 -21.09 4.90
N GLY A 152 -8.87 -20.92 4.20
CA GLY A 152 -8.45 -21.82 3.14
C GLY A 152 -8.17 -23.25 3.62
N PHE A 153 -7.52 -23.40 4.77
CA PHE A 153 -7.20 -24.71 5.34
C PHE A 153 -8.43 -25.41 5.95
N MET A 154 -9.26 -24.68 6.70
CA MET A 154 -10.49 -25.25 7.27
C MET A 154 -11.52 -25.62 6.21
N ASN A 155 -11.64 -24.83 5.13
CA ASN A 155 -12.53 -25.17 4.01
C ASN A 155 -12.05 -26.38 3.21
N LYS A 156 -10.72 -26.58 3.08
CA LYS A 156 -10.14 -27.78 2.45
C LYS A 156 -10.36 -29.04 3.29
N LEU A 157 -10.21 -28.94 4.61
CA LEU A 157 -10.54 -30.03 5.54
C LEU A 157 -12.04 -30.34 5.54
N LYS A 158 -12.92 -29.35 5.63
CA LYS A 158 -14.38 -29.54 5.56
C LYS A 158 -14.82 -30.22 4.26
N LYS A 159 -14.20 -29.91 3.12
CA LYS A 159 -14.48 -30.59 1.83
C LYS A 159 -14.06 -32.06 1.82
N LEU A 160 -12.94 -32.42 2.47
CA LEU A 160 -12.52 -33.83 2.61
C LEU A 160 -13.48 -34.63 3.49
N PHE A 161 -13.93 -34.07 4.61
CA PHE A 161 -14.87 -34.74 5.52
C PHE A 161 -16.29 -34.89 4.94
N ARG A 162 -16.68 -34.05 3.98
CA ARG A 162 -18.01 -34.13 3.33
C ARG A 162 -18.12 -35.16 2.20
N HIS A 163 -17.00 -35.76 1.76
CA HIS A 163 -16.97 -36.82 0.74
C HIS A 163 -16.65 -38.21 1.33
N GLY A 164 -16.64 -38.34 2.65
CA GLY A 164 -16.28 -39.57 3.37
C GLY A 164 -17.44 -40.27 4.11
N ASN A 165 -18.70 -39.89 3.85
CA ASN A 165 -19.90 -40.56 4.36
C ASN A 165 -20.87 -40.86 3.20
#